data_AF-A0A7C7UP25-F1
#
_entry.id   AF-A0A7C7UP25-F1
#
_cell.length_a   1.000
_cell.length_b   1.000
_cell.length_c   1.000
_cell.angle_alpha   90.00
_cell.angle_beta   90.00
_cell.angle_gamma   90.00
#
_symmetry.space_group_name_H-M   'P 1'
#
loop_
_entity.id
_entity.type
_entity.pdbx_description
1 polymer ?
#
loop_
_entity_poly.entity_id
_entity_poly.type
_entity_poly.pdbx_seq_one_letter_code
_entity_poly.pdbx_strand_id
1 'polypeptide(L)'
;TPEIRDKMVLVKALIAEDVPPSDAAKRLGRSVAVHESLPFAIYSFLCHPQSFEDCLFCAVLNGGDRDTLGAMACAVSGAYLGIEAILQEWREKLENREYIEELALKLVEMKG
;
A
#
# COMPACT_ATOMS: atom_id res chain seq x y z
N THR A 1 14.64 6.64 9.33
CA THR A 1 16.07 6.86 9.03
C THR A 1 16.21 8.00 8.02
N PRO A 2 17.41 8.59 7.83
CA PRO A 2 17.64 9.61 6.79
C PRO A 2 17.23 9.14 5.39
N GLU A 3 17.56 7.89 5.06
CA GLU A 3 17.21 7.27 3.78
C GLU A 3 15.70 7.23 3.49
N ILE A 4 14.88 6.81 4.46
CA ILE A 4 13.41 6.84 4.30
C ILE A 4 12.92 8.28 4.12
N ARG A 5 13.49 9.25 4.86
CA ARG A 5 13.11 10.66 4.72
C ARG A 5 13.38 11.17 3.30
N ASP A 6 14.56 10.88 2.76
CA ASP A 6 14.94 11.30 1.41
C ASP A 6 14.04 10.65 0.35
N LYS A 7 13.71 9.38 0.53
CA LYS A 7 12.74 8.68 -0.33
C LYS A 7 11.34 9.28 -0.24
N MET A 8 10.89 9.74 0.94
CA MET A 8 9.59 10.41 1.06
C MET A 8 9.57 11.79 0.39
N VAL A 9 10.69 12.53 0.42
CA VAL A 9 10.82 13.77 -0.38
C VAL A 9 10.72 13.44 -1.86
N LEU A 10 11.36 12.36 -2.30
CA LEU A 10 11.27 11.88 -3.67
C LEU A 10 9.85 11.46 -4.06
N VAL A 11 9.10 10.75 -3.20
CA VAL A 11 7.68 10.43 -3.43
C VAL A 11 6.88 11.69 -3.74
N LYS A 12 7.05 12.74 -2.93
CA LYS A 12 6.35 14.02 -3.13
C LYS A 12 6.68 14.64 -4.50
N ALA A 13 7.94 14.61 -4.92
CA ALA A 13 8.35 15.11 -6.23
C ALA A 13 7.73 14.29 -7.37
N LEU A 14 7.77 12.96 -7.27
CA LEU A 14 7.21 12.05 -8.27
C LEU A 14 5.72 12.24 -8.50
N ILE A 15 4.96 12.44 -7.41
CA ILE A 15 3.52 12.72 -7.48
C ILE A 15 3.26 14.09 -8.12
N ALA A 16 4.04 15.12 -7.76
CA ALA A 16 3.87 16.46 -8.32
C ALA A 16 4.22 16.54 -9.81
N GLU A 17 5.14 15.68 -10.26
CA GLU A 17 5.59 15.56 -11.65
C GLU A 17 4.73 14.59 -12.47
N ASP A 18 3.71 13.95 -11.88
CA ASP A 18 2.87 12.92 -12.50
C ASP A 18 3.69 11.82 -13.18
N VAL A 19 4.77 11.38 -12.51
CA VAL A 19 5.66 10.35 -13.04
C VAL A 19 4.90 9.02 -13.12
N PRO A 20 5.03 8.22 -14.20
CA PRO A 20 4.36 6.93 -14.27
C PRO A 20 4.81 5.94 -13.18
N PRO A 21 3.91 5.06 -12.66
CA PRO A 21 4.26 4.08 -11.63
C PRO A 21 5.48 3.22 -11.96
N SER A 22 5.66 2.84 -13.23
CA SER A 22 6.79 2.01 -13.68
C SER A 22 8.15 2.70 -13.48
N ASP A 23 8.21 4.02 -13.63
CA ASP A 23 9.43 4.81 -13.46
C ASP A 23 9.62 5.25 -12.01
N ALA A 24 8.53 5.57 -11.30
CA ALA A 24 8.54 5.78 -9.87
C ALA A 24 9.11 4.55 -9.13
N ALA A 25 8.71 3.34 -9.52
CA ALA A 25 9.17 2.10 -8.89
C ALA A 25 10.68 1.84 -9.11
N LYS A 26 11.25 2.26 -10.25
CA LYS A 26 12.70 2.18 -10.50
C LYS A 26 13.49 3.14 -9.60
N ARG A 27 12.92 4.31 -9.29
CA ARG A 27 13.56 5.36 -8.48
C ARG A 27 13.40 5.13 -6.97
N LEU A 28 12.23 4.65 -6.55
CA LEU A 28 11.90 4.42 -5.15
C LEU A 28 12.41 3.07 -4.64
N GLY A 29 12.48 2.06 -5.50
CA GLY A 29 12.83 0.70 -5.12
C GLY A 29 11.60 -0.17 -4.88
N ARG A 30 11.81 -1.49 -4.85
CA ARG A 30 10.74 -2.51 -4.80
C ARG A 30 11.19 -3.78 -4.08
N SER A 31 12.22 -3.71 -3.23
CA SER A 31 12.70 -4.87 -2.49
C SER A 31 11.98 -5.03 -1.15
N VAL A 32 12.28 -6.14 -0.46
CA VAL A 32 11.88 -6.42 0.92
C VAL A 32 12.34 -5.34 1.91
N ALA A 33 13.35 -4.55 1.57
CA ALA A 33 13.90 -3.56 2.47
C ALA A 33 12.93 -2.38 2.63
N VAL A 34 12.61 -2.01 3.87
CA VAL A 34 11.58 -0.99 4.18
C VAL A 34 11.83 0.37 3.51
N HIS A 35 13.09 0.75 3.29
CA HIS A 35 13.43 2.01 2.62
C HIS A 35 13.19 1.98 1.10
N GLU A 36 12.89 0.81 0.54
CA GLU A 36 12.50 0.62 -0.85
C GLU A 36 11.02 0.27 -1.00
N SER A 37 10.46 -0.59 -0.12
CA SER A 37 9.04 -0.98 -0.20
C SER A 37 8.08 0.11 0.29
N LEU A 38 8.34 0.71 1.47
CA LEU A 38 7.43 1.68 2.05
C LEU A 38 7.19 2.91 1.16
N PRO A 39 8.22 3.55 0.56
CA PRO A 39 8.00 4.73 -0.27
C PRO A 39 7.16 4.43 -1.51
N PHE A 40 7.37 3.28 -2.17
CA PHE A 40 6.59 2.91 -3.35
C PHE A 40 5.15 2.51 -3.00
N ALA A 41 4.94 1.90 -1.83
CA ALA A 41 3.59 1.63 -1.32
C ALA A 41 2.81 2.93 -1.05
N ILE A 42 3.44 3.92 -0.41
CA ILE A 42 2.82 5.24 -0.18
C ILE A 42 2.57 5.98 -1.49
N TYR A 43 3.52 5.93 -2.42
CA TYR A 43 3.34 6.47 -3.77
C TYR A 43 2.10 5.87 -4.46
N SER A 44 1.94 4.54 -4.41
CA SER A 44 0.81 3.85 -5.04
C SER A 44 -0.54 4.29 -4.45
N PHE A 45 -0.61 4.46 -3.12
CA PHE A 45 -1.79 5.02 -2.46
C PHE A 45 -2.06 6.47 -2.88
N LEU A 46 -1.03 7.31 -2.99
CA LEU A 46 -1.20 8.71 -3.37
C LEU A 46 -1.62 8.89 -4.83
N CYS A 47 -1.26 7.97 -5.72
CA CYS A 47 -1.79 7.93 -7.10
C CYS A 47 -3.26 7.54 -7.15
N HIS A 48 -3.71 6.65 -6.25
CA HIS A 48 -5.06 6.08 -6.25
C HIS A 48 -5.75 6.17 -4.88
N PRO A 49 -5.90 7.38 -4.29
CA PRO A 49 -6.35 7.51 -2.91
C PRO A 49 -7.83 7.16 -2.72
N GLN A 50 -8.59 7.06 -3.82
CA GLN A 50 -10.03 6.81 -3.83
C GLN A 50 -10.40 5.39 -4.31
N SER A 51 -9.41 4.55 -4.65
CA SER A 51 -9.66 3.22 -5.22
C SER A 51 -8.70 2.20 -4.61
N PHE A 52 -9.25 1.29 -3.80
CA PHE A 52 -8.48 0.20 -3.20
C PHE A 52 -7.89 -0.72 -4.27
N GLU A 53 -8.69 -1.04 -5.30
CA GLU A 53 -8.31 -1.90 -6.41
C GLU A 53 -7.17 -1.29 -7.23
N ASP A 54 -7.30 -0.01 -7.65
CA ASP A 54 -6.25 0.64 -8.43
C ASP A 54 -4.96 0.84 -7.60
N CYS A 55 -5.09 1.12 -6.29
CA CYS A 55 -3.97 1.20 -5.37
C CYS A 55 -3.22 -0.14 -5.27
N LEU A 56 -3.96 -1.25 -5.09
CA LEU A 56 -3.40 -2.60 -5.07
C LEU A 56 -2.68 -2.91 -6.39
N PHE A 57 -3.35 -2.70 -7.52
CA PHE A 57 -2.78 -2.97 -8.83
C PHE A 57 -1.55 -2.13 -9.13
N CYS A 58 -1.56 -0.84 -8.76
CA CYS A 58 -0.37 0.00 -8.85
C CYS A 58 0.80 -0.59 -8.05
N ALA A 59 0.56 -1.06 -6.83
CA ALA A 59 1.62 -1.63 -5.99
C ALA A 59 2.20 -2.94 -6.58
N VAL A 60 1.34 -3.87 -7.02
CA VAL A 60 1.78 -5.24 -7.39
C VAL A 60 2.20 -5.40 -8.85
N LEU A 61 1.67 -4.59 -9.77
CA LEU A 61 1.96 -4.73 -11.21
C LEU A 61 3.29 -4.10 -11.63
N ASN A 62 4.00 -3.42 -10.72
CA ASN A 62 5.29 -2.80 -11.01
C ASN A 62 6.51 -3.65 -10.62
N GLY A 63 6.32 -4.95 -10.32
CA GLY A 63 7.40 -5.93 -10.08
C GLY A 63 8.09 -5.80 -8.73
N GLY A 64 9.15 -6.59 -8.50
CA GLY A 64 9.82 -6.67 -7.19
C GLY A 64 9.04 -7.53 -6.19
N ASP A 65 9.08 -7.15 -4.92
CA ASP A 65 8.41 -7.84 -3.82
C ASP A 65 6.93 -7.43 -3.72
N ARG A 66 6.13 -8.05 -4.59
CA ARG A 66 4.71 -7.72 -4.78
C ARG A 66 3.89 -7.91 -3.51
N ASP A 67 4.19 -8.96 -2.74
CA ASP A 67 3.40 -9.32 -1.56
C ASP A 67 3.58 -8.26 -0.48
N THR A 68 4.82 -7.86 -0.20
CA THR A 68 5.13 -6.79 0.76
C THR A 68 4.60 -5.44 0.31
N LEU A 69 4.76 -5.09 -0.97
CA LEU A 69 4.27 -3.83 -1.53
C LEU A 69 2.74 -3.72 -1.46
N GLY A 70 2.04 -4.78 -1.89
CA GLY A 70 0.58 -4.86 -1.82
C GLY A 70 0.10 -4.77 -0.38
N ALA A 71 0.71 -5.52 0.55
CA ALA A 71 0.33 -5.48 1.95
C ALA A 71 0.45 -4.07 2.57
N MET A 72 1.56 -3.38 2.32
CA MET A 72 1.77 -2.02 2.84
C MET A 72 0.82 -0.99 2.19
N ALA A 73 0.65 -1.04 0.86
CA ALA A 73 -0.21 -0.09 0.15
C ALA A 73 -1.68 -0.28 0.55
N CYS A 74 -2.15 -1.53 0.59
CA CYS A 74 -3.51 -1.87 0.97
C CYS A 74 -3.79 -1.65 2.45
N ALA A 75 -2.80 -1.77 3.34
CA ALA A 75 -2.98 -1.40 4.75
C ALA A 75 -3.34 0.09 4.89
N VAL A 76 -2.65 0.97 4.17
CA VAL A 76 -2.95 2.41 4.16
C VAL A 76 -4.27 2.69 3.46
N SER A 77 -4.48 2.11 2.27
CA SER A 77 -5.70 2.32 1.49
C SER A 77 -6.95 1.82 2.21
N GLY A 78 -6.88 0.63 2.84
CA GLY A 78 -7.99 0.04 3.58
C GLY A 78 -8.30 0.79 4.88
N ALA A 79 -7.27 1.28 5.58
CA ALA A 79 -7.47 2.16 6.73
C ALA A 79 -8.12 3.50 6.35
N TYR A 80 -7.84 4.01 5.15
CA TYR A 80 -8.38 5.28 4.66
C TYR A 80 -9.80 5.15 4.10
N LEU A 81 -10.06 4.12 3.29
CA LEU A 81 -11.34 3.92 2.57
C LEU A 81 -12.36 3.07 3.35
N GLY A 82 -11.89 2.29 4.32
CA GLY A 82 -12.71 1.33 5.04
C GLY A 82 -12.92 0.00 4.30
N ILE A 83 -13.53 -0.95 5.00
CA ILE A 83 -13.70 -2.33 4.53
C ILE A 83 -14.58 -2.46 3.28
N GLU A 84 -15.56 -1.56 3.11
CA GLU A 84 -16.50 -1.62 1.98
C GLU A 84 -15.88 -1.21 0.64
N ALA A 85 -14.69 -0.59 0.66
CA ALA A 85 -13.93 -0.34 -0.56
C ALA A 85 -13.24 -1.60 -1.11
N ILE A 86 -13.16 -2.67 -0.31
CA ILE A 86 -12.59 -3.96 -0.73
C ILE A 86 -13.73 -4.82 -1.30
N LEU A 87 -13.57 -5.24 -2.56
CA LEU A 87 -14.54 -6.09 -3.24
C LEU A 87 -14.90 -7.31 -2.39
N GLN A 88 -16.20 -7.56 -2.22
CA GLN A 88 -16.71 -8.65 -1.40
C GLN A 88 -16.12 -10.00 -1.82
N GLU A 89 -16.01 -10.24 -3.13
CA GLU A 89 -15.42 -11.45 -3.68
C GLU A 89 -13.94 -11.66 -3.27
N TRP A 90 -13.19 -10.58 -3.02
CA TRP A 90 -11.81 -10.67 -2.55
C TRP A 90 -11.77 -10.98 -1.06
N ARG A 91 -12.67 -10.36 -0.28
CA ARG A 91 -12.85 -10.66 1.15
C ARG A 91 -13.22 -12.13 1.36
N GLU A 92 -14.12 -12.66 0.54
CA GLU A 92 -14.57 -14.06 0.62
C GLU A 92 -13.50 -15.09 0.27
N LYS A 93 -12.52 -14.72 -0.56
CA LYS A 93 -11.39 -15.59 -0.94
C LYS A 93 -10.19 -15.49 0.01
N LEU A 94 -10.23 -14.58 0.99
CA LEU A 94 -9.13 -14.35 1.92
C LEU A 94 -8.95 -15.57 2.85
N GLU A 95 -7.74 -16.12 2.85
CA GLU A 95 -7.38 -17.19 3.79
C GLU A 95 -7.42 -16.65 5.23
N ASN A 96 -7.96 -17.45 6.17
CA ASN A 96 -8.12 -17.08 7.58
C ASN A 96 -8.90 -15.78 7.80
N ARG A 97 -9.84 -15.45 6.90
CA ARG A 97 -10.68 -14.25 6.98
C ARG A 97 -11.26 -14.01 8.37
N GLU A 98 -11.92 -15.01 8.94
CA GLU A 98 -12.60 -14.90 10.24
C GLU A 98 -11.61 -14.49 11.35
N TYR A 99 -10.41 -15.10 11.35
CA TYR A 99 -9.36 -14.78 12.31
C TYR A 99 -8.81 -13.36 12.11
N ILE A 100 -8.62 -12.92 10.87
CA ILE A 100 -8.16 -11.56 10.55
C ILE A 100 -9.19 -10.52 10.99
N GLU A 101 -10.48 -10.77 10.74
CA GLU A 101 -11.58 -9.90 11.17
C GLU A 101 -11.66 -9.82 12.71
N GLU A 102 -11.52 -10.95 13.40
CA GLU A 102 -11.47 -10.99 14.87
C GLU A 102 -10.28 -10.17 15.42
N LEU A 103 -9.09 -10.32 14.84
CA LEU A 103 -7.91 -9.54 15.22
C LEU A 103 -8.12 -8.04 14.98
N ALA A 104 -8.74 -7.66 13.86
CA ALA A 104 -9.03 -6.27 13.56
C ALA A 104 -9.96 -5.65 14.63
N LEU A 105 -11.00 -6.38 15.06
CA LEU A 105 -11.91 -5.95 16.13
C LEU A 105 -11.18 -5.80 17.48
N LYS A 106 -10.34 -6.77 17.86
CA LYS A 106 -9.53 -6.69 19.10
C LYS A 106 -8.59 -5.49 19.09
N LEU A 107 -7.97 -5.17 17.95
CA LEU A 107 -7.11 -3.99 17.83
C LEU A 107 -7.88 -2.68 18.01
N VAL A 108 -9.15 -2.62 17.59
CA VAL A 108 -10.02 -1.46 17.84
C VAL A 108 -10.32 -1.32 19.33
N GLU A 109 -10.66 -2.43 20.01
CA GLU A 109 -10.91 -2.44 21.46
C GLU A 109 -9.71 -1.98 22.29
N MET A 110 -8.49 -2.32 21.86
CA MET A 110 -7.25 -1.90 22.54
C MET A 110 -6.91 -0.41 22.35
N LYS A 111 -7.50 0.25 21.34
CA LYS A 111 -7.24 1.65 21.00
C LYS A 111 -8.22 2.61 21.69
N GLY A 112 -9.27 2.09 22.32
CA GLY A 112 -10.24 2.82 23.15
C GLY A 112 -9.85 2.82 24.62
#